data_AF-A0A151K1H6-F1
#
_entry.id   AF-A0A151K1H6-F1
#
_cell.length_a   1.000
_cell.length_b   1.000
_cell.length_c   1.000
_cell.angle_alpha   90.00
_cell.angle_beta   90.00
_cell.angle_gamma   90.00
#
_symmetry.space_group_name_H-M   'P 1'
#
loop_
_entity.id
_entity.type
_entity.pdbx_description
1 polymer ?
#
loop_
_entity_poly.entity_id
_entity_poly.type
_entity_poly.pdbx_seq_one_letter_code
_entity_poly.pdbx_strand_id
1 'polypeptide(L)' 'ESIAAKWIEATGRKNWIPDESSAIYDIHFKSEDFNNNKTRIRLKPNTIPTQNLFKNLTVTGK' A
#
# COMPACT_ATOMS: atom_id res chain seq x y z
N GLU A 1 -13.60 -8.62 -8.54
CA GLU A 1 -12.79 -7.84 -7.58
C GLU A 1 -11.92 -6.78 -8.25
N SER A 2 -12.10 -5.52 -7.86
CA SER A 2 -11.26 -4.40 -8.31
C SER A 2 -9.95 -4.32 -7.51
N ILE A 3 -8.91 -3.67 -8.05
CA ILE A 3 -7.66 -3.46 -7.32
C ILE A 3 -7.87 -2.62 -6.05
N ALA A 4 -8.82 -1.67 -6.09
CA ALA A 4 -9.19 -0.84 -4.95
C ALA A 4 -9.74 -1.68 -3.78
N ALA A 5 -10.58 -2.68 -4.06
CA ALA A 5 -11.10 -3.58 -3.03
C ALA A 5 -9.97 -4.36 -2.35
N LYS A 6 -8.98 -4.83 -3.12
CA LYS A 6 -7.79 -5.53 -2.60
C LYS A 6 -6.91 -4.62 -1.74
N TRP A 7 -6.79 -3.35 -2.09
CA TRP A 7 -6.05 -2.36 -1.29
C TRP A 7 -6.73 -2.12 0.07
N ILE A 8 -8.06 -1.97 0.06
CA ILE A 8 -8.84 -1.82 1.30
C ILE A 8 -8.69 -3.06 2.18
N GLU A 9 -8.83 -4.26 1.59
CA GLU A 9 -8.63 -5.53 2.30
C GLU A 9 -7.22 -5.66 2.90
N ALA A 10 -6.18 -5.27 2.15
CA ALA A 10 -4.80 -5.33 2.61
C ALA A 10 -4.53 -4.43 3.83
N THR A 11 -5.32 -3.37 4.03
CA THR A 11 -5.24 -2.54 5.24
C THR A 11 -5.73 -3.28 6.49
N GLY A 12 -6.55 -4.33 6.35
CA GLY A 12 -7.17 -5.04 7.47
C GLY A 12 -8.17 -4.20 8.27
N ARG A 13 -8.50 -2.98 7.83
CA ARG A 13 -9.45 -2.09 8.51
C ARG A 13 -10.87 -2.47 8.14
N LYS A 14 -11.64 -2.97 9.12
CA LYS A 14 -13.08 -3.18 8.96
C LYS A 14 -13.77 -1.81 8.96
N ASN A 15 -14.70 -1.59 8.01
CA ASN A 15 -15.50 -0.37 7.87
C ASN A 15 -14.73 0.92 7.55
N TRP A 16 -13.53 0.81 6.98
CA TRP A 16 -12.78 1.98 6.53
C TRP A 16 -12.92 2.16 5.01
N ILE A 17 -13.22 3.38 4.59
CA ILE A 17 -13.29 3.80 3.19
C ILE A 17 -12.21 4.88 3.02
N PRO A 18 -11.26 4.71 2.08
CA PRO A 18 -10.26 5.73 1.81
C PRO A 18 -10.91 6.97 1.20
N ASP A 19 -10.45 8.14 1.61
CA ASP A 19 -10.74 9.43 1.00
C ASP A 19 -9.57 9.90 0.12
N GLU A 20 -9.67 11.08 -0.48
CA GLU A 20 -8.63 11.65 -1.35
C GLU A 20 -7.29 11.89 -0.64
N SER A 21 -7.29 12.08 0.68
CA SER A 21 -6.08 12.26 1.49
C SER A 21 -5.50 10.94 2.01
N SER A 22 -6.22 9.83 1.84
CA SER A 22 -5.77 8.51 2.29
C SER A 22 -4.61 8.01 1.42
N ALA A 23 -3.47 7.73 2.07
CA ALA A 23 -2.28 7.22 1.42
C ALA A 23 -1.75 5.95 2.11
N ILE A 24 -1.02 5.12 1.36
CA ILE A 24 -0.27 3.97 1.86
C ILE A 24 1.21 4.26 1.64
N TYR A 25 2.01 4.10 2.69
CA TYR A 25 3.45 4.28 2.60
C TYR A 25 4.10 3.25 1.65
N ASP A 26 5.15 3.68 0.97
CA ASP A 26 5.94 2.89 0.02
C ASP A 26 6.58 1.65 0.65
N ILE A 27 6.87 1.68 1.96
CA ILE A 27 7.41 0.54 2.74
C ILE A 27 6.53 -0.73 2.68
N HIS A 28 5.26 -0.59 2.29
CA HIS A 28 4.32 -1.69 2.20
C HIS A 28 4.31 -2.37 0.83
N PHE A 29 5.11 -1.86 -0.10
CA PHE A 29 5.30 -2.41 -1.44
C PHE A 29 6.73 -2.91 -1.58
N LYS A 30 6.93 -3.95 -2.39
CA LYS A 30 8.27 -4.42 -2.69
C LYS A 30 8.90 -3.51 -3.74
N SER A 31 10.23 -3.42 -3.76
CA SER A 31 10.94 -2.63 -4.78
C SER A 31 10.61 -3.09 -6.22
N GLU A 32 10.32 -4.37 -6.42
CA GLU A 32 9.89 -4.93 -7.71
C GLU A 32 8.49 -4.50 -8.15
N ASP A 33 7.66 -4.01 -7.24
CA ASP A 33 6.30 -3.55 -7.54
C ASP A 33 6.28 -2.17 -8.19
N PHE A 34 7.40 -1.45 -8.12
CA PHE A 34 7.56 -0.15 -8.74
C PHE A 34 8.08 -0.28 -10.17
N ASN A 35 7.60 0.60 -11.04
CA ASN A 35 8.16 0.84 -12.35
C ASN A 35 9.41 1.73 -12.20
N ASN A 36 10.56 1.21 -12.63
CA ASN A 36 11.84 1.92 -12.64
C ASN A 36 11.96 2.94 -13.79
N ASN A 37 10.93 3.76 -13.99
CA ASN A 37 11.06 4.87 -14.92
C ASN A 37 11.90 5.98 -14.26
N LYS A 38 12.94 6.45 -14.97
CA LYS A 38 13.97 7.36 -14.43
C LYS A 38 13.43 8.70 -13.94
N THR A 39 12.22 9.09 -14.34
CA THR A 39 11.62 10.39 -14.03
C THR A 39 10.66 10.38 -12.84
N ARG A 40 9.93 9.29 -12.62
CA ARG A 40 9.01 9.12 -11.48
C ARG A 40 8.85 7.65 -11.14
N ILE A 41 9.03 7.34 -9.85
CA ILE A 41 8.72 6.03 -9.28
C ILE A 41 7.19 5.92 -9.20
N ARG A 42 6.62 4.88 -9.81
CA ARG A 42 5.17 4.60 -9.82
C ARG A 42 4.93 3.13 -9.56
N LEU A 43 3.84 2.80 -8.88
CA LEU A 43 3.41 1.41 -8.74
C LEU A 43 2.96 0.85 -10.09
N LYS A 44 3.12 -0.47 -10.26
CA LYS A 44 2.53 -1.18 -11.40
C LYS A 44 0.99 -1.24 -11.24
N PRO A 45 0.24 -1.28 -12.36
CA PRO A 45 -1.22 -1.14 -12.34
C PRO A 45 -1.98 -2.24 -11.58
N ASN A 46 -1.35 -3.39 -11.30
CA ASN A 46 -1.98 -4.52 -10.60
C ASN A 46 -1.29 -4.84 -9.26
N THR A 47 -0.48 -3.92 -8.74
CA THR A 47 0.19 -4.12 -7.45
C THR A 47 -0.80 -3.99 -6.31
N ILE A 48 -0.69 -4.90 -5.35
CA ILE A 48 -1.37 -4.83 -4.07
C ILE A 48 -0.33 -4.63 -2.97
N PRO A 49 -0.59 -3.78 -1.96
CA PRO A 49 0.30 -3.66 -0.81
C PRO A 49 0.33 -4.97 -0.02
N THR A 50 1.42 -5.20 0.70
CA THR A 50 1.57 -6.37 1.57
C THR A 50 0.48 -6.35 2.65
N GLN A 51 -0.22 -7.46 2.83
CA GLN A 51 -1.32 -7.58 3.79
C GLN A 51 -0.85 -7.25 5.23
N ASN A 52 -1.70 -6.50 5.96
CA ASN A 52 -1.46 -5.99 7.32
C ASN A 52 -0.45 -4.85 7.42
N LEU A 53 -0.79 -3.70 6.81
CA LEU A 53 -0.06 -2.43 6.96
C LEU A 53 0.26 -2.08 8.43
N PHE A 54 -0.59 -2.48 9.38
CA PHE A 54 -0.47 -2.14 10.80
C PHE A 54 0.39 -3.10 11.65
N LYS A 55 0.88 -4.22 11.11
CA LYS A 55 1.76 -5.12 11.88
C LYS A 55 3.19 -4.59 12.04
N ASN A 56 3.63 -3.65 11.18
CA ASN A 56 5.02 -3.20 11.13
C ASN A 56 5.24 -1.78 11.69
N LEU A 57 4.19 -1.08 12.16
CA LEU A 57 4.33 0.25 12.77
C LEU A 57 4.75 0.23 14.24
N THR A 58 4.92 -0.96 14.85
CA THR A 58 5.30 -1.11 16.27
C THR A 58 6.80 -1.34 16.51
N VAL A 59 7.67 -1.37 15.49
CA VAL A 59 9.11 -1.71 15.65
C VAL A 59 10.07 -0.53 15.45
N THR A 60 9.59 0.72 15.45
CA THR A 60 10.48 1.88 15.44
C THR A 60 10.04 2.95 16.43
N GLY A 61 9.89 2.54 17.69
CA GLY A 61 10.00 3.43 18.84
C GLY A 61 11.41 3.28 19.43
N LYS A 62 12.25 4.29 19.23
CA LYS A 62 13.58 4.42 19.84
C LYS A 62 13.44 4.87 21.29
#